data_AF-M7SVD8-F1
#
_entry.id   AF-M7SVD8-F1
#
_cell.length_a   1.000
_cell.length_b   1.000
_cell.length_c   1.000
_cell.angle_alpha   90.00
_cell.angle_beta   90.00
_cell.angle_gamma   90.00
#
_symmetry.space_group_name_H-M   'P 1'
#
loop_
_entity.id
_entity.type
_entity.pdbx_description
1 polymer ?
#
loop_
_entity_poly.entity_id
_entity_poly.type
_entity_poly.pdbx_seq_one_letter_code
_entity_poly.pdbx_strand_id
1 'polypeptide(L)'
;MMDEAISQYKNIVDLTAQDFRLMNWHVANLEYSNATNYNQLSLMGWDIDAGNEWEGKHTMVIGGYQNVPWGLGHAPSPLDIRKETTVKKVSYSLERTGTAHVECEDGTVIKADHVISTIPLGVLKHRSVEFDPPLPSWKTDAIGRLGYGILNKIMLVYREPFWDKSRDIFGVLRTPHSRHSLKQSEYTSQRGRCFQWFDVSNTSGIPVLLGLMAGDAGFDTEHSKNDELVDEATEVLRSIYGAKVPQQPLHSVVTRWGSDKFSRGSYSSAGPDMKPDDYQTMARSVGNLFFAGEHTIETHPATVHGAYLSGLRVASEIVDATLGPIPIPTPLIIPKDTSVSSSAHAHSLKRKSDMSGATLPSPRSAKQARIDTYELEAWNHISSIIGERPWPPQKVAGGNAYQLFCKTNYEAARRRCKEGGRRRPMGKSGKVKVAPNDVRVVTSKMWKEATPEERKPFEDRAALQKKEYMEALKRWEGDAKAWDERYGVVRKEWEKDHVLVLDDDLGGAGAVDGGIGKEKKGKRGRRRVLERVGTYAESEESDVEVGR
;
A
#
# COMPACT_ATOMS: atom_id res chain seq x y z
N MET A 1 -9.98 -25.60 18.75
CA MET A 1 -11.25 -25.02 18.25
C MET A 1 -11.48 -25.27 16.76
N MET A 2 -10.68 -24.70 15.83
CA MET A 2 -10.96 -24.87 14.38
C MET A 2 -10.75 -26.33 13.91
N ASP A 3 -9.67 -26.99 14.34
CA ASP A 3 -9.41 -28.41 14.00
C ASP A 3 -10.51 -29.35 14.51
N GLU A 4 -11.09 -29.01 15.67
CA GLU A 4 -12.21 -29.73 16.26
C GLU A 4 -13.48 -29.48 15.46
N ALA A 5 -13.76 -28.24 15.06
CA ALA A 5 -14.88 -27.91 14.19
C ALA A 5 -14.79 -28.67 12.86
N ILE A 6 -13.63 -28.66 12.21
CA ILE A 6 -13.36 -29.43 10.98
C ILE A 6 -13.55 -30.93 11.23
N SER A 7 -13.09 -31.44 12.38
CA SER A 7 -13.28 -32.85 12.73
C SER A 7 -14.74 -33.22 12.98
N GLN A 8 -15.55 -32.31 13.52
CA GLN A 8 -16.99 -32.52 13.70
C GLN A 8 -17.73 -32.62 12.36
N TYR A 9 -17.30 -31.89 11.32
CA TYR A 9 -17.90 -31.99 9.98
C TYR A 9 -17.81 -33.38 9.36
N LYS A 10 -16.81 -34.19 9.73
CA LYS A 10 -16.71 -35.60 9.30
C LYS A 10 -17.90 -36.45 9.75
N ASN A 11 -18.55 -36.07 10.84
CA ASN A 11 -19.71 -36.78 11.36
C ASN A 11 -21.01 -36.38 10.63
N ILE A 12 -20.95 -35.36 9.76
CA ILE A 12 -22.10 -34.77 9.07
C ILE A 12 -22.00 -35.03 7.56
N VAL A 13 -20.78 -35.02 7.02
CA VAL A 13 -20.49 -35.17 5.58
C VAL A 13 -19.39 -36.22 5.41
N ASP A 14 -19.53 -37.08 4.40
CA ASP A 14 -18.50 -38.05 4.04
C ASP A 14 -17.34 -37.34 3.35
N LEU A 15 -16.30 -37.02 4.13
CA LEU A 15 -15.11 -36.29 3.68
C LEU A 15 -13.97 -37.27 3.41
N THR A 16 -13.50 -37.29 2.16
CA THR A 16 -12.38 -38.13 1.74
C THR A 16 -11.02 -37.49 2.08
N ALA A 17 -9.95 -38.27 1.95
CA ALA A 17 -8.59 -37.74 2.08
C ALA A 17 -8.24 -36.71 0.99
N GLN A 18 -8.93 -36.73 -0.15
CA GLN A 18 -8.78 -35.69 -1.17
C GLN A 18 -9.44 -34.39 -0.74
N ASP A 19 -10.62 -34.46 -0.13
CA ASP A 19 -11.33 -33.28 0.40
C ASP A 19 -10.52 -32.63 1.53
N PHE A 20 -9.91 -33.44 2.40
CA PHE A 20 -9.01 -32.93 3.45
C PHE A 20 -7.78 -32.23 2.90
N ARG A 21 -7.18 -32.74 1.81
CA ARG A 21 -6.08 -32.06 1.13
C ARG A 21 -6.51 -30.73 0.51
N LEU A 22 -7.69 -30.68 -0.13
CA LEU A 22 -8.25 -29.46 -0.69
C LEU A 22 -8.56 -28.42 0.40
N MET A 23 -9.22 -28.83 1.48
CA MET A 23 -9.50 -27.96 2.62
C MET A 23 -8.21 -27.42 3.24
N ASN A 24 -7.18 -28.26 3.41
CA ASN A 24 -5.90 -27.80 3.94
C ASN A 24 -5.14 -26.87 3.00
N TRP A 25 -5.36 -26.94 1.69
CA TRP A 25 -4.85 -25.93 0.77
C TRP A 25 -5.49 -24.56 1.04
N HIS A 26 -6.81 -24.51 1.29
CA HIS A 26 -7.49 -23.26 1.65
C HIS A 26 -7.06 -22.74 3.02
N VAL A 27 -6.80 -23.64 3.98
CA VAL A 27 -6.22 -23.28 5.28
C VAL A 27 -4.83 -22.67 5.08
N ALA A 28 -3.95 -23.31 4.31
CA ALA A 28 -2.63 -22.77 3.99
C ALA A 28 -2.71 -21.43 3.26
N ASN A 29 -3.71 -21.23 2.40
CA ASN A 29 -3.94 -19.95 1.73
C ASN A 29 -4.36 -18.84 2.71
N LEU A 30 -5.17 -19.16 3.73
CA LEU A 30 -5.50 -18.23 4.82
C LEU A 30 -4.26 -17.89 5.66
N GLU A 31 -3.43 -18.89 5.97
CA GLU A 31 -2.16 -18.72 6.69
C GLU A 31 -1.16 -17.89 5.87
N TYR A 32 -1.15 -18.05 4.55
CA TYR A 32 -0.39 -17.21 3.62
C TYR A 32 -0.85 -15.76 3.70
N SER A 33 -2.16 -15.50 3.57
CA SER A 33 -2.71 -14.14 3.61
C SER A 33 -2.34 -13.41 4.90
N ASN A 34 -2.26 -14.12 6.03
CA ASN A 34 -1.96 -13.54 7.34
C ASN A 34 -0.50 -13.74 7.81
N ALA A 35 0.35 -14.36 7.00
CA ALA A 35 1.71 -14.81 7.32
C ALA A 35 1.86 -15.55 8.66
N THR A 36 0.82 -16.20 9.17
CA THR A 36 0.89 -16.88 10.47
C THR A 36 -0.02 -18.10 10.49
N ASN A 37 0.22 -19.00 11.43
CA ASN A 37 -0.69 -20.11 11.69
C ASN A 37 -2.05 -19.57 12.13
N TYR A 38 -3.15 -20.09 11.61
CA TYR A 38 -4.49 -19.59 11.95
C TYR A 38 -4.85 -19.75 13.44
N ASN A 39 -4.17 -20.65 14.17
CA ASN A 39 -4.32 -20.76 15.62
C ASN A 39 -3.71 -19.57 16.39
N GLN A 40 -2.86 -18.77 15.73
CA GLN A 40 -2.26 -17.54 16.25
C GLN A 40 -3.03 -16.29 15.81
N LEU A 41 -4.21 -16.44 15.20
CA LEU A 41 -5.06 -15.33 14.80
C LEU A 41 -6.17 -15.06 15.82
N SER A 42 -6.43 -13.78 16.07
CA SER A 42 -7.61 -13.35 16.83
C SER A 42 -8.88 -13.70 16.07
N LEU A 43 -9.74 -14.53 16.67
CA LEU A 43 -11.02 -14.91 16.06
C LEU A 43 -11.92 -13.69 15.75
N MET A 44 -11.80 -12.62 16.54
CA MET A 44 -12.63 -11.41 16.40
C MET A 44 -11.97 -10.27 15.63
N GLY A 45 -10.64 -10.34 15.41
CA GLY A 45 -9.87 -9.23 14.86
C GLY A 45 -9.01 -9.58 13.65
N TRP A 46 -8.97 -10.84 13.21
CA TRP A 46 -8.14 -11.25 12.08
C TRP A 46 -8.52 -10.58 10.75
N ASP A 47 -9.77 -10.16 10.60
CA ASP A 47 -10.33 -9.47 9.44
C ASP A 47 -10.64 -7.99 9.74
N ILE A 48 -9.87 -7.33 10.62
CA ILE A 48 -10.11 -5.94 11.04
C ILE A 48 -10.07 -4.92 9.88
N ASP A 49 -9.31 -5.21 8.85
CA ASP A 49 -9.14 -4.40 7.65
C ASP A 49 -10.20 -4.69 6.57
N ALA A 50 -11.05 -5.72 6.77
CA ALA A 50 -12.09 -6.08 5.83
C ALA A 50 -13.06 -4.91 5.57
N GLY A 51 -13.35 -4.66 4.30
CA GLY A 51 -14.13 -3.51 3.83
C GLY A 51 -13.30 -2.28 3.47
N ASN A 52 -11.99 -2.29 3.71
CA ASN A 52 -11.06 -1.28 3.18
C ASN A 52 -10.32 -1.76 1.92
N GLU A 53 -10.72 -2.91 1.34
CA GLU A 53 -10.07 -3.42 0.13
C GLU A 53 -10.27 -2.47 -1.05
N TRP A 54 -9.23 -2.31 -1.87
CA TRP A 54 -9.32 -1.50 -3.08
C TRP A 54 -10.03 -2.25 -4.22
N GLU A 55 -10.80 -1.51 -5.01
CA GLU A 55 -11.39 -2.05 -6.23
C GLU A 55 -10.31 -2.29 -7.30
N GLY A 56 -10.52 -3.31 -8.12
CA GLY A 56 -9.65 -3.63 -9.26
C GLY A 56 -8.97 -5.00 -9.13
N LYS A 57 -8.17 -5.34 -10.15
CA LYS A 57 -7.39 -6.58 -10.14
C LYS A 57 -6.11 -6.37 -9.35
N HIS A 58 -5.69 -7.39 -8.59
CA HIS A 58 -4.33 -7.43 -8.06
C HIS A 58 -3.34 -7.47 -9.23
N THR A 59 -2.24 -6.74 -9.10
CA THR A 59 -1.21 -6.62 -10.15
C THR A 59 0.18 -6.81 -9.57
N MET A 60 1.12 -7.23 -10.41
CA MET A 60 2.54 -7.33 -10.08
C MET A 60 3.31 -6.17 -10.70
N VAL A 61 4.32 -5.67 -10.00
CA VAL A 61 5.15 -4.54 -10.46
C VAL A 61 6.25 -5.05 -11.39
N ILE A 62 6.11 -4.78 -12.69
CA ILE A 62 7.10 -5.14 -13.71
C ILE A 62 8.45 -4.47 -13.40
N GLY A 63 9.54 -5.22 -13.54
CA GLY A 63 10.89 -4.75 -13.20
C GLY A 63 11.19 -4.79 -11.70
N GLY A 64 10.25 -5.26 -10.88
CA GLY A 64 10.40 -5.46 -9.45
C GLY A 64 9.98 -4.26 -8.59
N TYR A 65 9.40 -4.56 -7.41
CA TYR A 65 8.83 -3.56 -6.51
C TYR A 65 9.90 -2.63 -5.91
N GLN A 66 11.19 -3.00 -5.92
CA GLN A 66 12.30 -2.17 -5.42
C GLN A 66 12.41 -0.80 -6.12
N ASN A 67 11.88 -0.68 -7.33
CA ASN A 67 11.84 0.57 -8.07
C ASN A 67 11.00 1.65 -7.37
N VAL A 68 9.98 1.27 -6.60
CA VAL A 68 9.12 2.22 -5.87
C VAL A 68 9.88 2.95 -4.76
N PRO A 69 10.49 2.26 -3.76
CA PRO A 69 11.27 2.95 -2.73
C PRO A 69 12.52 3.65 -3.32
N TRP A 70 13.13 3.12 -4.38
CA TRP A 70 14.19 3.84 -5.09
C TRP A 70 13.71 5.15 -5.70
N GLY A 71 12.55 5.16 -6.37
CA GLY A 71 11.95 6.38 -6.90
C GLY A 71 11.65 7.40 -5.81
N LEU A 72 11.02 6.97 -4.70
CA LEU A 72 10.71 7.84 -3.55
C LEU A 72 11.96 8.43 -2.90
N GLY A 73 13.10 7.72 -2.93
CA GLY A 73 14.37 8.24 -2.41
C GLY A 73 15.04 9.30 -3.30
N HIS A 74 14.67 9.39 -4.58
CA HIS A 74 15.33 10.27 -5.57
C HIS A 74 14.46 11.42 -6.06
N ALA A 75 13.13 11.28 -6.04
CA ALA A 75 12.19 12.24 -6.60
C ALA A 75 11.26 12.85 -5.54
N PRO A 76 10.90 14.15 -5.64
CA PRO A 76 11.34 15.11 -6.67
C PRO A 76 12.79 15.59 -6.50
N SER A 77 13.35 15.44 -5.31
CA SER A 77 14.75 15.69 -5.00
C SER A 77 15.32 14.55 -4.15
N PRO A 78 16.61 14.19 -4.30
CA PRO A 78 17.20 13.13 -3.50
C PRO A 78 17.11 13.39 -2.00
N LEU A 79 16.68 12.38 -1.25
CA LEU A 79 16.65 12.39 0.21
C LEU A 79 18.05 12.08 0.78
N ASP A 80 18.36 12.60 1.98
CA ASP A 80 19.56 12.19 2.73
C ASP A 80 19.33 10.80 3.34
N ILE A 81 19.76 9.76 2.64
CA ILE A 81 19.62 8.35 3.06
C ILE A 81 20.99 7.80 3.44
N ARG A 82 21.18 7.52 4.73
CA ARG A 82 22.39 6.88 5.26
C ARG A 82 22.19 5.37 5.37
N LYS A 83 22.80 4.64 4.45
CA LYS A 83 22.82 3.17 4.44
C LYS A 83 23.90 2.65 5.39
N GLU A 84 23.80 1.38 5.80
CA GLU A 84 24.77 0.72 6.69
C GLU A 84 24.91 1.40 8.07
N THR A 85 23.92 2.21 8.45
CA THR A 85 23.87 2.94 9.73
C THR A 85 22.83 2.29 10.64
N THR A 86 23.24 1.28 11.41
CA THR A 86 22.33 0.57 12.32
C THR A 86 22.10 1.40 13.58
N VAL A 87 20.83 1.73 13.88
CA VAL A 87 20.45 2.42 15.11
C VAL A 87 20.53 1.44 16.28
N LYS A 88 21.20 1.85 17.36
CA LYS A 88 21.36 1.10 18.60
C LYS A 88 20.46 1.63 19.72
N LYS A 89 20.39 2.96 19.85
CA LYS A 89 19.62 3.63 20.92
C LYS A 89 18.96 4.91 20.41
N VAL A 90 17.73 5.15 20.89
CA VAL A 90 16.96 6.37 20.65
C VAL A 90 16.66 7.03 21.99
N SER A 91 17.35 8.11 22.29
CA SER A 91 17.04 8.98 23.43
C SER A 91 16.08 10.08 23.00
N TYR A 92 14.90 10.16 23.60
CA TYR A 92 13.84 11.09 23.19
C TYR A 92 13.27 11.87 24.38
N SER A 93 12.56 12.96 24.10
CA SER A 93 11.92 13.80 25.11
C SER A 93 10.45 13.47 25.25
N LEU A 94 9.94 13.46 26.49
CA LEU A 94 8.50 13.39 26.76
C LEU A 94 7.79 14.71 26.39
N GLU A 95 8.52 15.80 26.30
CA GLU A 95 8.03 17.08 25.81
C GLU A 95 8.20 17.17 24.28
N ARG A 96 7.17 17.63 23.58
CA ARG A 96 7.19 17.71 22.11
C ARG A 96 8.26 18.67 21.56
N THR A 97 8.65 19.68 22.34
CA THR A 97 9.66 20.69 21.97
C THR A 97 11.07 20.33 22.46
N GLY A 98 11.25 19.13 23.04
CA GLY A 98 12.57 18.69 23.50
C GLY A 98 13.47 18.21 22.37
N THR A 99 14.70 17.87 22.72
CA THR A 99 15.69 17.32 21.78
C THR A 99 15.75 15.79 21.91
N ALA A 100 15.91 15.11 20.77
CA ALA A 100 16.21 13.69 20.69
C ALA A 100 17.62 13.43 20.13
N HIS A 101 18.18 12.27 20.48
CA HIS A 101 19.46 11.77 20.00
C HIS A 101 19.32 10.32 19.53
N VAL A 102 19.84 10.03 18.34
CA VAL A 102 19.89 8.67 17.78
C VAL A 102 21.33 8.23 17.75
N GLU A 103 21.67 7.22 18.57
CA GLU A 103 22.99 6.60 18.63
C GLU A 103 23.00 5.35 17.73
N CYS A 104 24.01 5.28 16.86
CA CYS A 104 24.24 4.18 15.94
C CYS A 104 25.31 3.22 16.47
N GLU A 105 25.33 1.97 15.96
CA GLU A 105 26.29 0.95 16.39
C GLU A 105 27.77 1.34 16.14
N ASP A 106 28.03 2.21 15.17
CA ASP A 106 29.35 2.75 14.85
C ASP A 106 29.79 3.91 15.76
N GLY A 107 28.95 4.31 16.72
CA GLY A 107 29.17 5.42 17.64
C GLY A 107 28.72 6.78 17.12
N THR A 108 28.18 6.86 15.89
CA THR A 108 27.60 8.10 15.36
C THR A 108 26.38 8.51 16.19
N VAL A 109 26.29 9.81 16.53
CA VAL A 109 25.14 10.37 17.24
C VAL A 109 24.50 11.47 16.40
N ILE A 110 23.21 11.32 16.10
CA ILE A 110 22.41 12.27 15.33
C ILE A 110 21.47 12.99 16.27
N LYS A 111 21.57 14.32 16.33
CA LYS A 111 20.67 15.19 17.08
C LYS A 111 19.49 15.60 16.21
N ALA A 112 18.27 15.54 16.74
CA ALA A 112 17.05 15.95 16.04
C ALA A 112 16.00 16.52 17.00
N ASP A 113 15.11 17.37 16.51
CA ASP A 113 13.96 17.87 17.27
C ASP A 113 12.84 16.81 17.38
N HIS A 114 12.66 16.02 16.33
CA HIS A 114 11.69 14.92 16.25
C HIS A 114 12.33 13.66 15.67
N VAL A 115 11.88 12.49 16.13
CA VAL A 115 12.30 11.19 15.59
C VAL A 115 11.09 10.44 15.08
N ILE A 116 11.17 9.90 13.86
CA ILE A 116 10.16 8.98 13.32
C ILE A 116 10.75 7.57 13.35
N SER A 117 10.16 6.69 14.16
CA SER A 117 10.47 5.27 14.15
C SER A 117 9.59 4.54 13.14
N THR A 118 10.24 4.00 12.10
CA THR A 118 9.65 3.03 11.16
C THR A 118 10.17 1.61 11.37
N ILE A 119 10.83 1.37 12.51
CA ILE A 119 11.42 0.07 12.88
C ILE A 119 10.34 -1.02 12.82
N PRO A 120 10.56 -2.14 12.10
CA PRO A 120 9.56 -3.19 11.98
C PRO A 120 9.12 -3.77 13.34
N LEU A 121 7.85 -4.20 13.42
CA LEU A 121 7.27 -4.69 14.66
C LEU A 121 8.06 -5.87 15.25
N GLY A 122 8.58 -6.78 14.42
CA GLY A 122 9.43 -7.89 14.88
C GLY A 122 10.71 -7.41 15.58
N VAL A 123 11.34 -6.34 15.08
CA VAL A 123 12.53 -5.74 15.69
C VAL A 123 12.20 -5.08 17.03
N LEU A 124 11.04 -4.40 17.10
CA LEU A 124 10.53 -3.82 18.36
C LEU A 124 10.23 -4.91 19.41
N LYS A 125 9.62 -6.03 18.99
CA LYS A 125 9.38 -7.20 19.85
C LYS A 125 10.68 -7.82 20.36
N HIS A 126 11.70 -7.89 19.52
CA HIS A 126 13.03 -8.39 19.89
C HIS A 126 13.83 -7.41 20.78
N ARG A 127 13.37 -6.16 20.92
CA ARG A 127 14.04 -5.09 21.70
C ARG A 127 15.48 -4.85 21.25
N SER A 128 15.71 -4.90 19.93
CA SER A 128 17.05 -4.70 19.36
C SER A 128 17.53 -3.24 19.42
N VAL A 129 16.62 -2.30 19.65
CA VAL A 129 16.90 -0.87 19.78
C VAL A 129 16.45 -0.43 21.18
N GLU A 130 17.36 0.23 21.90
CA GLU A 130 17.07 0.81 23.22
C GLU A 130 16.32 2.13 23.07
N PHE A 131 15.30 2.36 23.91
CA PHE A 131 14.57 3.62 24.01
C PHE A 131 14.81 4.23 25.38
N ASP A 132 15.17 5.52 25.42
CA ASP A 132 15.50 6.24 26.65
C ASP A 132 14.81 7.62 26.70
N PRO A 133 13.83 7.83 27.59
CA PRO A 133 13.34 6.88 28.59
C PRO A 133 12.67 5.65 27.94
N PRO A 134 12.47 4.55 28.69
CA PRO A 134 11.77 3.38 28.17
C PRO A 134 10.36 3.71 27.63
N LEU A 135 9.95 3.02 26.57
CA LEU A 135 8.59 3.16 26.03
C LEU A 135 7.55 2.86 27.11
N PRO A 136 6.44 3.60 27.15
CA PRO A 136 5.40 3.41 28.16
C PRO A 136 4.70 2.06 28.00
N SER A 137 4.18 1.51 29.11
CA SER A 137 3.58 0.17 29.14
C SER A 137 2.47 -0.02 28.09
N TRP A 138 1.61 0.99 27.90
CA TRP A 138 0.55 0.92 26.89
C TRP A 138 1.08 0.68 25.47
N LYS A 139 2.29 1.17 25.15
CA LYS A 139 2.96 0.95 23.86
C LYS A 139 3.60 -0.42 23.82
N THR A 140 4.36 -0.80 24.84
CA THR A 140 5.03 -2.11 24.91
C THR A 140 4.03 -3.27 24.94
N ASP A 141 2.87 -3.08 25.58
CA ASP A 141 1.83 -4.09 25.63
C ASP A 141 1.15 -4.26 24.26
N ALA A 142 0.96 -3.18 23.50
CA ALA A 142 0.46 -3.25 22.12
C ALA A 142 1.47 -3.95 21.19
N ILE A 143 2.77 -3.63 21.33
CA ILE A 143 3.88 -4.34 20.67
C ILE A 143 3.81 -5.83 21.01
N GLY A 144 3.51 -6.19 22.27
CA GLY A 144 3.36 -7.57 22.72
C GLY A 144 2.19 -8.31 22.06
N ARG A 145 1.00 -7.68 22.04
CA ARG A 145 -0.25 -8.31 21.60
C ARG A 145 -0.40 -8.47 20.09
N LEU A 146 0.10 -7.52 19.28
CA LEU A 146 0.04 -7.64 17.83
C LEU A 146 0.83 -8.87 17.36
N GLY A 147 0.30 -9.59 16.38
CA GLY A 147 0.98 -10.71 15.74
C GLY A 147 2.07 -10.18 14.80
N TYR A 148 3.13 -10.97 14.63
CA TYR A 148 4.14 -10.71 13.60
C TYR A 148 4.57 -12.04 13.00
N GLY A 149 4.15 -12.27 11.77
CA GLY A 149 4.20 -13.56 11.10
C GLY A 149 5.47 -13.81 10.30
N ILE A 150 5.58 -15.00 9.70
CA ILE A 150 6.61 -15.37 8.73
C ILE A 150 5.94 -15.97 7.48
N LEU A 151 6.30 -15.42 6.33
CA LEU A 151 5.98 -15.95 5.01
C LEU A 151 7.26 -15.90 4.16
N ASN A 152 7.78 -17.07 3.79
CA ASN A 152 8.96 -17.18 2.95
C ASN A 152 8.63 -17.59 1.52
N LYS A 153 9.58 -17.34 0.62
CA LYS A 153 9.47 -17.58 -0.81
C LYS A 153 10.68 -18.37 -1.29
N ILE A 154 10.43 -19.30 -2.20
CA ILE A 154 11.45 -20.02 -2.96
C ILE A 154 11.28 -19.62 -4.42
N MET A 155 12.30 -19.01 -5.01
CA MET A 155 12.29 -18.61 -6.42
C MET A 155 13.25 -19.50 -7.19
N LEU A 156 12.76 -20.14 -8.25
CA LEU A 156 13.50 -21.09 -9.08
C LEU A 156 13.55 -20.56 -10.51
N VAL A 157 14.77 -20.31 -11.00
CA VAL A 157 15.04 -19.80 -12.35
C VAL A 157 15.33 -20.97 -13.27
N TYR A 158 14.69 -20.98 -14.43
CA TYR A 158 14.87 -22.03 -15.45
C TYR A 158 15.31 -21.42 -16.78
N ARG A 159 15.92 -22.26 -17.63
CA ARG A 159 16.31 -21.88 -18.99
C ARG A 159 15.08 -21.63 -19.87
N GLU A 160 14.11 -22.53 -19.77
CA GLU A 160 12.87 -22.51 -20.54
C GLU A 160 11.69 -22.86 -19.62
N PRO A 161 10.51 -22.28 -19.85
CA PRO A 161 9.31 -22.60 -19.09
C PRO A 161 8.81 -24.00 -19.49
N PHE A 162 8.63 -24.88 -18.50
CA PHE A 162 7.99 -26.19 -18.67
C PHE A 162 6.51 -26.20 -18.22
N TRP A 163 6.01 -25.07 -17.72
CA TRP A 163 4.67 -24.87 -17.18
C TRP A 163 3.76 -24.13 -18.18
N ASP A 164 2.47 -24.06 -17.84
CA ASP A 164 1.47 -23.35 -18.64
C ASP A 164 1.57 -21.83 -18.43
N LYS A 165 2.15 -21.12 -19.40
CA LYS A 165 2.31 -19.64 -19.37
C LYS A 165 1.00 -18.86 -19.44
N SER A 166 -0.14 -19.50 -19.70
CA SER A 166 -1.45 -18.83 -19.68
C SER A 166 -2.00 -18.66 -18.26
N ARG A 167 -1.35 -19.27 -17.25
CA ARG A 167 -1.74 -19.23 -15.84
C ARG A 167 -0.68 -18.53 -15.02
N ASP A 168 -1.06 -17.42 -14.38
CA ASP A 168 -0.16 -16.70 -13.47
C ASP A 168 0.07 -17.45 -12.15
N ILE A 169 -0.89 -18.30 -11.73
CA ILE A 169 -0.88 -18.97 -10.42
C ILE A 169 -1.41 -20.39 -10.56
N PHE A 170 -0.80 -21.33 -9.84
CA PHE A 170 -1.38 -22.67 -9.61
C PHE A 170 -1.15 -23.15 -8.18
N GLY A 171 -2.11 -23.92 -7.66
CA GLY A 171 -2.06 -24.54 -6.33
C GLY A 171 -1.71 -26.01 -6.39
N VAL A 172 -1.11 -26.52 -5.30
CA VAL A 172 -0.72 -27.93 -5.14
C VAL A 172 -1.31 -28.45 -3.84
N LEU A 173 -2.12 -29.50 -3.93
CA LEU A 173 -2.69 -30.16 -2.78
C LEU A 173 -1.63 -31.01 -2.07
N ARG A 174 -0.98 -30.43 -1.05
CA ARG A 174 0.07 -31.12 -0.30
C ARG A 174 -0.50 -32.32 0.43
N THR A 175 0.26 -33.42 0.38
CA THR A 175 -0.12 -34.68 1.02
C THR A 175 0.56 -34.75 2.40
N PRO A 176 -0.17 -35.10 3.47
CA PRO A 176 0.42 -35.32 4.79
C PRO A 176 1.24 -36.62 4.78
N HIS A 177 1.99 -36.89 5.84
CA HIS A 177 2.81 -38.12 5.95
C HIS A 177 1.97 -39.40 5.78
N SER A 178 0.75 -39.42 6.31
CA SER A 178 -0.22 -40.49 6.07
C SER A 178 -1.18 -40.12 4.94
N ARG A 179 -1.01 -40.70 3.76
CA ARG A 179 -1.76 -40.36 2.52
C ARG A 179 -3.29 -40.37 2.68
N HIS A 180 -3.81 -41.18 3.60
CA HIS A 180 -5.24 -41.33 3.86
C HIS A 180 -5.70 -40.60 5.13
N SER A 181 -4.88 -39.68 5.64
CA SER A 181 -5.19 -38.97 6.88
C SER A 181 -6.37 -38.04 6.72
N LEU A 182 -7.28 -38.13 7.67
CA LEU A 182 -8.34 -37.16 7.88
C LEU A 182 -8.06 -36.30 9.12
N LYS A 183 -6.86 -36.33 9.72
CA LYS A 183 -6.57 -35.56 10.94
C LYS A 183 -5.90 -34.24 10.59
N GLN A 184 -6.51 -33.11 10.97
CA GLN A 184 -6.00 -31.76 10.66
C GLN A 184 -4.55 -31.55 11.12
N SER A 185 -4.22 -32.02 12.32
CA SER A 185 -2.86 -31.91 12.87
C SER A 185 -1.77 -32.57 12.02
N GLU A 186 -2.09 -33.60 11.23
CA GLU A 186 -1.11 -34.29 10.37
C GLU A 186 -0.77 -33.50 9.10
N TYR A 187 -1.54 -32.44 8.78
CA TYR A 187 -1.30 -31.56 7.64
C TYR A 187 -0.48 -30.33 8.00
N THR A 188 -0.41 -29.96 9.28
CA THR A 188 0.11 -28.67 9.74
C THR A 188 1.51 -28.32 9.23
N SER A 189 2.47 -29.25 9.29
CA SER A 189 3.83 -28.99 8.82
C SER A 189 3.97 -28.95 7.29
N GLN A 190 3.07 -29.62 6.55
CA GLN A 190 3.21 -29.81 5.10
C GLN A 190 2.30 -28.91 4.27
N ARG A 191 1.14 -28.50 4.79
CA ARG A 191 0.09 -27.80 4.01
C ARG A 191 0.57 -26.49 3.40
N GLY A 192 1.48 -25.79 4.09
CA GLY A 192 2.02 -24.51 3.65
C GLY A 192 3.33 -24.60 2.87
N ARG A 193 3.91 -25.79 2.69
CA ARG A 193 5.15 -25.96 1.91
C ARG A 193 4.82 -25.96 0.43
N CYS A 194 5.40 -25.05 -0.36
CA CYS A 194 5.24 -24.97 -1.82
C CYS A 194 3.79 -25.26 -2.32
N PHE A 195 2.80 -24.78 -1.58
CA PHE A 195 1.39 -25.11 -1.78
C PHE A 195 0.76 -24.27 -2.89
N GLN A 196 1.37 -23.12 -3.19
CA GLN A 196 0.95 -22.20 -4.23
C GLN A 196 2.20 -21.66 -4.93
N TRP A 197 2.10 -21.58 -6.25
CA TRP A 197 3.17 -21.19 -7.16
C TRP A 197 2.71 -20.05 -8.05
N PHE A 198 3.63 -19.13 -8.33
CA PHE A 198 3.42 -18.00 -9.21
C PHE A 198 4.38 -18.08 -10.39
N ASP A 199 3.87 -17.93 -11.61
CA ASP A 199 4.68 -17.59 -12.76
C ASP A 199 4.99 -16.10 -12.71
N VAL A 200 6.24 -15.75 -12.39
CA VAL A 200 6.69 -14.35 -12.34
C VAL A 200 7.54 -13.99 -13.55
N SER A 201 7.45 -14.76 -14.63
CA SER A 201 8.23 -14.54 -15.85
C SER A 201 7.90 -13.21 -16.51
N ASN A 202 6.62 -12.84 -16.57
CA ASN A 202 6.20 -11.56 -17.14
C ASN A 202 6.66 -10.35 -16.32
N THR A 203 6.87 -10.54 -15.01
CA THR A 203 7.30 -9.48 -14.08
C THR A 203 8.82 -9.32 -14.06
N SER A 204 9.56 -10.44 -14.17
CA SER A 204 11.02 -10.50 -14.07
C SER A 204 11.74 -10.46 -15.43
N GLY A 205 11.05 -10.79 -16.52
CA GLY A 205 11.63 -10.91 -17.86
C GLY A 205 12.36 -12.23 -18.13
N ILE A 206 12.39 -13.17 -17.18
CA ILE A 206 13.08 -14.46 -17.28
C ILE A 206 12.20 -15.60 -16.73
N PRO A 207 12.36 -16.88 -17.16
CA PRO A 207 11.51 -17.99 -16.71
C PRO A 207 11.69 -18.31 -15.22
N VAL A 208 10.78 -17.84 -14.37
CA VAL A 208 10.89 -17.97 -12.91
C VAL A 208 9.56 -18.43 -12.31
N LEU A 209 9.63 -19.52 -11.53
CA LEU A 209 8.56 -19.94 -10.64
C LEU A 209 8.87 -19.55 -9.20
N LEU A 210 7.87 -18.98 -8.52
CA LEU A 210 7.95 -18.60 -7.12
C LEU A 210 6.98 -19.46 -6.31
N GLY A 211 7.52 -20.31 -5.43
CA GLY A 211 6.77 -21.11 -4.46
C GLY A 211 6.68 -20.44 -3.09
N LEU A 212 5.52 -20.55 -2.44
CA LEU A 212 5.29 -19.99 -1.10
C LEU A 212 5.52 -21.00 0.02
N MET A 213 6.04 -20.50 1.15
CA MET A 213 6.21 -21.22 2.41
C MET A 213 5.43 -20.49 3.52
N ALA A 214 4.24 -20.97 3.87
CA ALA A 214 3.27 -20.29 4.74
C ALA A 214 2.91 -21.11 5.99
N GLY A 215 2.35 -20.45 7.01
CA GLY A 215 2.04 -21.11 8.29
C GLY A 215 3.31 -21.67 8.94
N ASP A 216 3.22 -22.84 9.57
CA ASP A 216 4.35 -23.48 10.26
C ASP A 216 5.52 -23.78 9.31
N ALA A 217 5.23 -24.09 8.04
CA ALA A 217 6.25 -24.26 7.01
C ALA A 217 7.11 -23.02 6.78
N GLY A 218 6.55 -21.82 6.98
CA GLY A 218 7.30 -20.56 6.91
C GLY A 218 8.38 -20.47 7.98
N PHE A 219 8.05 -20.90 9.22
CA PHE A 219 8.99 -20.97 10.34
C PHE A 219 10.02 -22.09 10.16
N ASP A 220 9.60 -23.28 9.72
CA ASP A 220 10.51 -24.41 9.45
C ASP A 220 11.54 -24.08 8.37
N THR A 221 11.14 -23.27 7.39
CA THR A 221 12.02 -22.81 6.30
C THR A 221 13.24 -22.09 6.87
N GLU A 222 13.10 -21.30 7.95
CA GLU A 222 14.18 -20.51 8.59
C GLU A 222 15.32 -21.38 9.14
N HIS A 223 15.09 -22.67 9.36
CA HIS A 223 16.08 -23.61 9.91
C HIS A 223 16.50 -24.73 8.94
N SER A 224 15.81 -24.87 7.80
CA SER A 224 16.11 -25.89 6.78
C SER A 224 17.24 -25.42 5.85
N LYS A 225 18.02 -26.33 5.25
CA LYS A 225 19.05 -25.95 4.28
C LYS A 225 18.45 -25.58 2.92
N ASN A 226 19.11 -24.70 2.17
CA ASN A 226 18.62 -24.27 0.87
C ASN A 226 18.52 -25.42 -0.14
N ASP A 227 19.54 -26.30 -0.21
CA ASP A 227 19.53 -27.43 -1.15
C ASP A 227 18.37 -28.39 -0.88
N GLU A 228 18.10 -28.71 0.39
CA GLU A 228 16.98 -29.55 0.81
C GLU A 228 15.63 -28.92 0.43
N LEU A 229 15.49 -27.60 0.58
CA LEU A 229 14.27 -26.87 0.20
C LEU A 229 14.09 -26.81 -1.33
N VAL A 230 15.17 -26.65 -2.09
CA VAL A 230 15.14 -26.63 -3.56
C VAL A 230 14.83 -28.01 -4.11
N ASP A 231 15.39 -29.07 -3.52
CA ASP A 231 15.07 -30.45 -3.88
C ASP A 231 13.60 -30.76 -3.60
N GLU A 232 13.07 -30.40 -2.42
CA GLU A 232 11.64 -30.55 -2.09
C GLU A 232 10.76 -29.79 -3.10
N ALA A 233 11.11 -28.54 -3.38
CA ALA A 233 10.38 -27.71 -4.33
C ALA A 233 10.38 -28.31 -5.76
N THR A 234 11.50 -28.92 -6.16
CA THR A 234 11.64 -29.63 -7.44
C THR A 234 10.81 -30.90 -7.48
N GLU A 235 10.78 -31.69 -6.40
CA GLU A 235 9.92 -32.88 -6.28
C GLU A 235 8.43 -32.52 -6.41
N VAL A 236 8.02 -31.42 -5.78
CA VAL A 236 6.65 -30.90 -5.88
C VAL A 236 6.31 -30.56 -7.33
N LEU A 237 7.18 -29.84 -8.03
CA LEU A 237 6.97 -29.51 -9.44
C LEU A 237 6.97 -30.76 -10.34
N ARG A 238 7.86 -31.72 -10.09
CA ARG A 238 7.90 -33.02 -10.80
C ARG A 238 6.64 -33.84 -10.59
N SER A 239 5.97 -33.73 -9.43
CA SER A 239 4.69 -34.40 -9.20
C SER A 239 3.56 -33.89 -10.12
N ILE A 240 3.72 -32.70 -10.69
CA ILE A 240 2.74 -32.04 -11.56
C ILE A 240 3.14 -32.18 -13.03
N TYR A 241 4.38 -31.83 -13.36
CA TYR A 241 4.87 -31.71 -14.74
C TYR A 241 5.75 -32.88 -15.18
N GLY A 242 6.00 -33.85 -14.28
CA GLY A 242 6.77 -35.06 -14.55
C GLY A 242 8.24 -34.79 -14.86
N ALA A 243 8.81 -35.64 -15.73
CA ALA A 243 10.24 -35.58 -16.08
C ALA A 243 10.66 -34.33 -16.88
N LYS A 244 9.70 -33.48 -17.29
CA LYS A 244 9.98 -32.21 -17.98
C LYS A 244 10.65 -31.17 -17.08
N VAL A 245 10.42 -31.27 -15.77
CA VAL A 245 11.10 -30.40 -14.80
C VAL A 245 12.57 -30.80 -14.74
N PRO A 246 13.52 -29.87 -14.94
CA PRO A 246 14.94 -30.15 -14.73
C PRO A 246 15.22 -30.64 -13.31
N GLN A 247 16.30 -31.43 -13.11
CA GLN A 247 16.65 -31.90 -11.76
C GLN A 247 17.13 -30.77 -10.85
N GLN A 248 17.73 -29.73 -11.44
CA GLN A 248 18.19 -28.56 -10.72
C GLN A 248 17.78 -27.31 -11.51
N PRO A 249 17.33 -26.24 -10.84
CA PRO A 249 17.15 -24.94 -11.48
C PRO A 249 18.51 -24.35 -11.89
N LEU A 250 18.51 -23.35 -12.77
CA LEU A 250 19.73 -22.58 -13.08
C LEU A 250 20.19 -21.77 -11.87
N HIS A 251 19.24 -21.14 -11.18
CA HIS A 251 19.46 -20.37 -9.97
C HIS A 251 18.28 -20.54 -9.02
N SER A 252 18.55 -20.44 -7.73
CA SER A 252 17.52 -20.48 -6.69
C SER A 252 17.76 -19.40 -5.65
N VAL A 253 16.68 -18.79 -5.16
CA VAL A 253 16.70 -17.86 -4.02
C VAL A 253 15.68 -18.34 -3.00
N VAL A 254 16.05 -18.34 -1.73
CA VAL A 254 15.16 -18.66 -0.60
C VAL A 254 15.18 -17.47 0.36
N THR A 255 14.02 -16.90 0.68
CA THR A 255 13.94 -15.82 1.67
C THR A 255 13.92 -16.36 3.10
N ARG A 256 14.40 -15.55 4.04
CA ARG A 256 14.45 -15.84 5.48
C ARG A 256 14.13 -14.60 6.30
N TRP A 257 12.87 -14.18 6.26
CA TRP A 257 12.42 -12.93 6.89
C TRP A 257 12.49 -12.96 8.41
N GLY A 258 12.31 -14.13 9.03
CA GLY A 258 12.45 -14.31 10.48
C GLY A 258 13.89 -14.15 10.97
N SER A 259 14.84 -14.69 10.20
CA SER A 259 16.27 -14.61 10.51
C SER A 259 16.89 -13.24 10.21
N ASP A 260 16.29 -12.46 9.30
CA ASP A 260 16.75 -11.11 9.02
C ASP A 260 16.65 -10.23 10.28
N LYS A 261 17.81 -9.76 10.77
CA LYS A 261 17.89 -8.95 11.99
C LYS A 261 17.15 -7.61 11.88
N PHE A 262 16.92 -7.11 10.67
CA PHE A 262 16.26 -5.83 10.41
C PHE A 262 14.76 -5.95 10.17
N SER A 263 14.23 -7.17 10.00
CA SER A 263 12.78 -7.41 9.87
C SER A 263 12.23 -8.25 11.02
N ARG A 264 12.89 -9.36 11.36
CA ARG A 264 12.48 -10.33 12.39
C ARG A 264 11.07 -10.90 12.17
N GLY A 265 10.73 -11.11 10.91
CA GLY A 265 9.42 -11.55 10.44
C GLY A 265 9.02 -10.85 9.14
N SER A 266 7.83 -11.16 8.65
CA SER A 266 7.31 -10.64 7.38
C SER A 266 6.45 -9.39 7.59
N TYR A 267 5.29 -9.54 8.22
CA TYR A 267 4.34 -8.44 8.44
C TYR A 267 3.42 -8.71 9.64
N SER A 268 2.76 -7.65 10.11
CA SER A 268 1.86 -7.71 11.25
C SER A 268 0.57 -8.48 10.95
N SER A 269 -0.02 -9.04 12.01
CA SER A 269 -1.30 -9.72 11.96
C SER A 269 -2.05 -9.51 13.28
N ALA A 270 -3.34 -9.85 13.31
CA ALA A 270 -4.10 -9.80 14.54
C ALA A 270 -3.74 -10.99 15.44
N GLY A 271 -2.79 -10.79 16.36
CA GLY A 271 -2.40 -11.81 17.35
C GLY A 271 -3.57 -12.20 18.26
N PRO A 272 -3.50 -13.35 18.97
CA PRO A 272 -4.65 -13.92 19.69
C PRO A 272 -5.24 -12.98 20.74
N ASP A 273 -4.38 -12.20 21.40
CA ASP A 273 -4.74 -11.28 22.46
C ASP A 273 -4.97 -9.85 21.97
N MET A 274 -4.89 -9.60 20.65
CA MET A 274 -5.03 -8.26 20.07
C MET A 274 -6.32 -7.57 20.53
N LYS A 275 -6.19 -6.29 20.88
CA LYS A 275 -7.31 -5.39 21.15
C LYS A 275 -7.66 -4.57 19.89
N PRO A 276 -8.94 -4.17 19.73
CA PRO A 276 -9.36 -3.38 18.56
C PRO A 276 -8.52 -2.10 18.34
N ASP A 277 -8.09 -1.45 19.43
CA ASP A 277 -7.37 -0.19 19.38
C ASP A 277 -5.83 -0.34 19.26
N ASP A 278 -5.30 -1.55 19.07
CA ASP A 278 -3.84 -1.79 19.14
C ASP A 278 -3.07 -1.12 18.00
N TYR A 279 -3.60 -1.06 16.77
CA TYR A 279 -2.95 -0.35 15.65
C TYR A 279 -2.89 1.17 15.87
N GLN A 280 -3.97 1.76 16.39
CA GLN A 280 -4.03 3.17 16.74
C GLN A 280 -3.12 3.45 17.93
N THR A 281 -3.04 2.52 18.88
CA THR A 281 -2.08 2.57 19.99
C THR A 281 -0.65 2.55 19.45
N MET A 282 -0.33 1.71 18.46
CA MET A 282 0.97 1.71 17.79
C MET A 282 1.27 3.02 17.07
N ALA A 283 0.28 3.68 16.47
CA ALA A 283 0.44 4.96 15.78
C ALA A 283 0.73 6.16 16.71
N ARG A 284 0.25 6.13 17.97
CA ARG A 284 0.40 7.27 18.91
C ARG A 284 1.87 7.63 19.17
N SER A 285 2.21 8.91 19.06
CA SER A 285 3.54 9.42 19.46
C SER A 285 3.76 9.37 20.97
N VAL A 286 5.02 9.37 21.40
CA VAL A 286 5.45 9.51 22.79
C VAL A 286 6.38 10.73 22.87
N GLY A 287 5.85 11.86 23.33
CA GLY A 287 6.58 13.12 23.31
C GLY A 287 6.99 13.53 21.89
N ASN A 288 8.29 13.64 21.62
CA ASN A 288 8.84 13.95 20.29
C ASN A 288 9.23 12.71 19.45
N LEU A 289 8.88 11.50 19.89
CA LEU A 289 9.05 10.24 19.16
C LEU A 289 7.74 9.81 18.49
N PHE A 290 7.74 9.69 17.16
CA PHE A 290 6.59 9.32 16.34
C PHE A 290 6.77 7.91 15.75
N PHE A 291 5.66 7.27 15.37
CA PHE A 291 5.65 5.91 14.85
C PHE A 291 4.90 5.82 13.52
N ALA A 292 5.58 5.30 12.51
CA ALA A 292 5.03 4.97 11.20
C ALA A 292 5.44 3.55 10.79
N GLY A 293 4.90 3.07 9.68
CA GLY A 293 5.09 1.71 9.19
C GLY A 293 3.78 0.94 9.14
N GLU A 294 3.82 -0.22 8.47
CA GLU A 294 2.64 -1.06 8.23
C GLU A 294 1.88 -1.43 9.52
N HIS A 295 2.61 -1.62 10.62
CA HIS A 295 2.06 -1.98 11.94
C HIS A 295 1.46 -0.80 12.72
N THR A 296 1.26 0.35 12.06
CA THR A 296 0.73 1.59 12.68
C THR A 296 -0.52 2.11 11.97
N ILE A 297 -1.16 1.30 11.12
CA ILE A 297 -2.36 1.70 10.38
C ILE A 297 -3.40 0.57 10.42
N GLU A 298 -4.56 0.87 10.99
CA GLU A 298 -5.64 -0.12 11.18
C GLU A 298 -6.34 -0.49 9.87
N THR A 299 -6.47 0.46 8.95
CA THR A 299 -7.28 0.26 7.73
C THR A 299 -6.56 -0.54 6.65
N HIS A 300 -5.23 -0.56 6.64
CA HIS A 300 -4.42 -1.23 5.63
C HIS A 300 -3.12 -1.82 6.25
N PRO A 301 -3.19 -2.60 7.33
CA PRO A 301 -2.01 -3.19 7.95
C PRO A 301 -1.31 -4.16 6.98
N ALA A 302 -0.07 -4.57 7.27
CA ALA A 302 0.66 -5.58 6.48
C ALA A 302 0.90 -5.28 5.00
N THR A 303 0.68 -4.03 4.55
CA THR A 303 0.79 -3.65 3.13
C THR A 303 1.80 -2.52 2.89
N VAL A 304 2.32 -2.46 1.67
CA VAL A 304 3.19 -1.37 1.20
C VAL A 304 2.44 -0.03 1.20
N HIS A 305 1.20 -0.02 0.72
CA HIS A 305 0.41 1.21 0.69
C HIS A 305 0.01 1.66 2.10
N GLY A 306 -0.25 0.75 3.03
CA GLY A 306 -0.44 1.09 4.44
C GLY A 306 0.80 1.74 5.05
N ALA A 307 1.98 1.17 4.80
CA ALA A 307 3.25 1.79 5.22
C ALA A 307 3.41 3.20 4.62
N TYR A 308 3.14 3.37 3.33
CA TYR A 308 3.19 4.68 2.66
C TYR A 308 2.22 5.70 3.28
N LEU A 309 0.95 5.33 3.47
CA LEU A 309 -0.07 6.18 4.07
C LEU A 309 0.26 6.54 5.53
N SER A 310 0.82 5.61 6.30
CA SER A 310 1.28 5.89 7.67
C SER A 310 2.44 6.89 7.71
N GLY A 311 3.31 6.89 6.69
CA GLY A 311 4.38 7.87 6.53
C GLY A 311 3.82 9.27 6.23
N LEU A 312 2.86 9.37 5.31
CA LEU A 312 2.16 10.63 5.02
C LEU A 312 1.46 11.19 6.25
N ARG A 313 0.80 10.32 7.05
CA ARG A 313 0.17 10.71 8.31
C ARG A 313 1.18 11.36 9.26
N VAL A 314 2.29 10.69 9.56
CA VAL A 314 3.28 11.21 10.52
C VAL A 314 3.98 12.46 9.99
N ALA A 315 4.22 12.56 8.68
CA ALA A 315 4.73 13.79 8.08
C ALA A 315 3.79 14.97 8.35
N SER A 316 2.47 14.79 8.19
CA SER A 316 1.47 15.82 8.53
C SER A 316 1.49 16.16 10.02
N GLU A 317 1.52 15.16 10.90
CA GLU A 317 1.54 15.37 12.35
C GLU A 317 2.76 16.19 12.82
N ILE A 318 3.92 16.01 12.18
CA ILE A 318 5.14 16.75 12.48
C ILE A 318 5.06 18.17 11.93
N VAL A 319 4.56 18.36 10.71
CA VAL A 319 4.34 19.69 10.14
C VAL A 319 3.41 20.52 11.03
N ASP A 320 2.29 19.93 11.46
CA ASP A 320 1.34 20.58 12.37
C ASP A 320 1.98 20.90 13.73
N ALA A 321 2.83 20.00 14.24
CA ALA A 321 3.54 20.22 15.50
C ALA A 321 4.63 21.30 15.39
N THR A 322 5.24 21.45 14.22
CA THR A 322 6.35 22.39 13.99
C THR A 322 5.85 23.80 13.69
N LEU A 323 4.83 23.90 12.82
CA LEU A 323 4.27 25.20 12.42
C LEU A 323 3.30 25.75 13.47
N GLY A 324 2.73 24.89 14.32
CA GLY A 324 1.64 25.25 15.23
C GLY A 324 0.33 25.56 14.47
N PRO A 325 -0.73 25.97 15.16
CA PRO A 325 -1.94 26.43 14.48
C PRO A 325 -1.58 27.64 13.62
N ILE A 326 -1.83 27.57 12.30
CA ILE A 326 -1.72 28.74 11.42
C ILE A 326 -2.71 29.78 11.98
N PRO A 327 -2.23 30.93 12.50
CA PRO A 327 -3.12 31.93 13.06
C PRO A 327 -3.91 32.55 11.91
N ILE A 328 -5.20 32.20 11.81
CA ILE A 328 -6.11 32.84 10.86
C ILE A 328 -6.58 34.15 11.51
N PRO A 329 -6.19 35.33 10.99
CA PRO A 329 -6.68 36.60 11.53
C PRO A 329 -8.20 36.63 11.44
N THR A 330 -8.85 37.05 12.53
CA THR A 330 -10.30 37.26 12.58
C THR A 330 -10.59 38.74 12.80
N PRO A 331 -11.30 39.42 11.90
CA PRO A 331 -11.89 38.91 10.66
C PRO A 331 -10.84 38.55 9.58
N LEU A 332 -11.18 37.56 8.74
CA LEU A 332 -10.40 37.13 7.57
C LEU A 332 -10.10 38.28 6.59
N ILE A 333 -10.87 39.37 6.67
CA ILE A 333 -10.69 40.61 5.94
C ILE A 333 -10.44 41.71 6.97
N ILE A 334 -9.18 42.12 7.10
CA ILE A 334 -8.82 43.30 7.89
C ILE A 334 -9.41 44.52 7.18
N PRO A 335 -10.27 45.34 7.82
CA PRO A 335 -10.76 46.57 7.22
C PRO A 335 -9.58 47.43 6.77
N LYS A 336 -9.60 47.91 5.53
CA LYS A 336 -8.63 48.91 5.08
C LYS A 336 -8.85 50.16 5.94
N ASP A 337 -7.89 50.47 6.81
CA ASP A 337 -7.85 51.75 7.49
C ASP A 337 -7.70 52.87 6.45
N THR A 338 -8.82 53.48 6.08
CA THR A 338 -8.86 54.81 5.47
C THR A 338 -8.50 55.83 6.54
N SER A 339 -7.20 56.14 6.57
CA SER A 339 -6.54 57.34 7.09
C SER A 339 -7.41 58.49 7.62
N VAL A 340 -7.23 58.85 8.90
CA VAL A 340 -7.17 60.22 9.46
C VAL A 340 -6.48 60.10 10.84
N SER A 341 -5.54 60.89 11.35
CA SER A 341 -4.59 61.90 10.88
C SER A 341 -3.57 62.11 12.02
N SER A 342 -2.32 62.35 11.66
CA SER A 342 -1.32 63.21 12.34
C SER A 342 -1.08 63.08 13.85
N SER A 343 0.10 62.59 14.25
CA SER A 343 1.15 63.47 14.79
C SER A 343 2.46 62.74 15.14
N ALA A 344 3.55 63.28 14.58
CA ALA A 344 4.86 63.47 15.19
C ALA A 344 5.85 62.27 15.36
N HIS A 345 7.01 62.46 14.73
CA HIS A 345 8.33 61.85 14.99
C HIS A 345 8.62 60.43 14.47
N ALA A 346 8.70 60.31 13.14
CA ALA A 346 9.52 59.26 12.51
C ALA A 346 11.00 59.69 12.50
N HIS A 347 11.76 59.24 13.50
CA HIS A 347 13.22 59.20 13.40
C HIS A 347 13.61 58.08 12.43
N SER A 348 14.26 58.48 11.33
CA SER A 348 15.02 57.61 10.44
C SER A 348 16.11 56.88 11.22
N LEU A 349 16.05 55.56 11.25
CA LEU A 349 17.22 54.70 11.41
C LEU A 349 17.14 53.56 10.38
N LYS A 350 17.93 53.73 9.32
CA LYS A 350 18.44 52.67 8.46
C LYS A 350 18.88 51.46 9.30
N ARG A 351 18.40 50.26 8.97
CA ARG A 351 19.14 49.01 9.22
C ARG A 351 19.50 48.36 7.88
N LYS A 352 20.78 48.48 7.54
CA LYS A 352 21.58 47.44 6.90
C LYS A 352 21.88 46.37 7.97
N SER A 353 21.57 45.11 7.67
CA SER A 353 22.14 43.86 8.25
C SER A 353 21.16 42.72 7.92
N ASP A 354 21.50 41.54 7.40
CA ASP A 354 22.76 40.97 6.95
C ASP A 354 22.42 39.91 5.91
N MET A 355 23.13 39.96 4.79
CA MET A 355 23.26 38.86 3.85
C MET A 355 24.23 37.84 4.47
N SER A 356 23.70 36.79 5.08
CA SER A 356 24.42 35.52 5.18
C SER A 356 23.41 34.37 5.25
N GLY A 357 23.44 33.47 4.26
CA GLY A 357 22.80 32.15 4.37
C GLY A 357 21.66 31.81 3.40
N ALA A 358 21.32 32.63 2.40
CA ALA A 358 20.40 32.20 1.34
C ALA A 358 21.21 31.56 0.20
N THR A 359 21.35 30.24 0.25
CA THR A 359 21.80 29.45 -0.91
C THR A 359 20.88 29.76 -2.07
N LEU A 360 21.43 30.33 -3.16
CA LEU A 360 20.70 30.45 -4.43
C LEU A 360 20.10 29.08 -4.79
N PRO A 361 18.84 29.00 -5.24
CA PRO A 361 18.27 27.75 -5.72
C PRO A 361 19.23 27.14 -6.75
N SER A 362 19.52 25.85 -6.62
CA SER A 362 20.27 25.11 -7.63
C SER A 362 19.68 25.41 -9.01
N PRO A 363 20.49 25.57 -10.08
CA PRO A 363 19.97 25.78 -11.43
C PRO A 363 18.92 24.74 -11.84
N ARG A 364 19.00 23.53 -11.28
CA ARG A 364 18.00 22.46 -11.47
C ARG A 364 16.67 22.73 -10.76
N SER A 365 16.67 23.30 -9.54
CA SER A 365 15.42 23.62 -8.82
C SER A 365 14.71 24.83 -9.43
N ALA A 366 15.46 25.78 -10.00
CA ALA A 366 14.88 26.88 -10.77
C ALA A 366 14.23 26.39 -12.08
N LYS A 367 14.83 25.39 -12.74
CA LYS A 367 14.26 24.74 -13.94
C LYS A 367 12.95 24.03 -13.64
N GLN A 368 12.90 23.25 -12.56
CA GLN A 368 11.69 22.54 -12.15
C GLN A 368 10.56 23.50 -11.75
N ALA A 369 10.86 24.55 -10.99
CA ALA A 369 9.88 25.56 -10.61
C ALA A 369 9.23 26.25 -11.83
N ARG A 370 9.99 26.46 -12.93
CA ARG A 370 9.45 27.01 -14.18
C ARG A 370 8.56 26.01 -14.93
N ILE A 371 8.91 24.72 -14.93
CA ILE A 371 8.07 23.66 -15.49
C ILE A 371 6.74 23.57 -14.72
N ASP A 372 6.81 23.60 -13.38
CA ASP A 372 5.62 23.50 -12.54
C ASP A 372 4.71 24.73 -12.70
N THR A 373 5.31 25.92 -12.82
CA THR A 373 4.56 27.17 -13.10
C THR A 373 3.90 27.10 -14.48
N TYR A 374 4.60 26.59 -15.50
CA TYR A 374 4.08 26.42 -16.84
C TYR A 374 2.91 25.42 -16.89
N GLU A 375 3.04 24.25 -16.27
CA GLU A 375 1.94 23.27 -16.20
C GLU A 375 0.73 23.80 -15.42
N LEU A 376 0.97 24.60 -14.37
CA LEU A 376 -0.10 25.23 -13.61
C LEU A 376 -0.85 26.30 -14.42
N GLU A 377 -0.12 27.13 -15.18
CA GLU A 377 -0.71 28.10 -16.10
C GLU A 377 -1.49 27.42 -17.23
N ALA A 378 -0.93 26.34 -17.80
CA ALA A 378 -1.59 25.50 -18.80
C ALA A 378 -2.90 24.95 -18.25
N TRP A 379 -2.86 24.38 -17.04
CA TRP A 379 -4.01 23.80 -16.38
C TRP A 379 -5.10 24.83 -16.11
N ASN A 380 -4.73 26.01 -15.58
CA ASN A 380 -5.67 27.10 -15.31
C ASN A 380 -6.33 27.63 -16.59
N HIS A 381 -5.55 27.80 -17.66
CA HIS A 381 -6.06 28.24 -18.94
C HIS A 381 -7.02 27.21 -19.56
N ILE A 382 -6.59 25.95 -19.63
CA ILE A 382 -7.41 24.86 -20.19
C ILE A 382 -8.71 24.71 -19.37
N SER A 383 -8.62 24.69 -18.04
CA SER A 383 -9.77 24.59 -17.15
C SER A 383 -10.74 25.77 -17.32
N SER A 384 -10.23 26.97 -17.65
CA SER A 384 -11.09 28.14 -17.93
C SER A 384 -11.89 28.03 -19.25
N ILE A 385 -11.39 27.26 -20.23
CA ILE A 385 -12.01 27.13 -21.56
C ILE A 385 -12.97 25.94 -21.60
N ILE A 386 -12.52 24.77 -21.13
CA ILE A 386 -13.28 23.50 -21.28
C ILE A 386 -13.93 23.02 -19.98
N GLY A 387 -13.70 23.73 -18.86
CA GLY A 387 -14.20 23.36 -17.54
C GLY A 387 -13.47 22.15 -16.96
N GLU A 388 -13.88 21.75 -15.76
CA GLU A 388 -13.36 20.55 -15.11
C GLU A 388 -13.80 19.27 -15.82
N ARG A 389 -12.96 18.24 -15.75
CA ARG A 389 -13.29 16.92 -16.28
C ARG A 389 -14.46 16.32 -15.50
N PRO A 390 -15.52 15.80 -16.16
CA PRO A 390 -16.67 15.22 -15.49
C PRO A 390 -16.28 14.09 -14.52
N TRP A 391 -16.82 14.15 -13.31
CA TRP A 391 -16.64 13.11 -12.30
C TRP A 391 -17.47 11.85 -12.63
N PRO A 392 -16.93 10.65 -12.37
CA PRO A 392 -17.69 9.42 -12.55
C PRO A 392 -18.93 9.42 -11.65
N PRO A 393 -20.07 8.88 -12.11
CA PRO A 393 -21.27 8.79 -11.29
C PRO A 393 -20.97 7.93 -10.06
N GLN A 394 -21.37 8.40 -8.88
CA GLN A 394 -21.22 7.64 -7.65
C GLN A 394 -22.15 6.43 -7.67
N LYS A 395 -21.63 5.25 -7.30
CA LYS A 395 -22.48 4.07 -7.06
C LYS A 395 -23.44 4.41 -5.93
N VAL A 396 -24.74 4.31 -6.17
CA VAL A 396 -25.76 4.54 -5.14
C VAL A 396 -25.57 3.50 -4.03
N ALA A 397 -25.19 3.95 -2.83
CA ALA A 397 -25.09 3.12 -1.64
C ALA A 397 -26.49 2.58 -1.29
N GLY A 398 -26.77 1.35 -1.74
CA GLY A 398 -28.10 0.73 -1.64
C GLY A 398 -28.54 -0.12 -2.84
N GLY A 399 -27.71 -0.31 -3.87
CA GLY A 399 -28.08 -1.08 -5.07
C GLY A 399 -28.37 -2.58 -4.87
N ASN A 400 -28.35 -3.09 -3.64
CA ASN A 400 -28.75 -4.45 -3.30
C ASN A 400 -30.13 -4.44 -2.64
N ALA A 401 -31.05 -5.27 -3.13
CA ALA A 401 -32.40 -5.44 -2.59
C ALA A 401 -32.39 -5.70 -1.06
N TYR A 402 -31.40 -6.47 -0.59
CA TYR A 402 -31.20 -6.72 0.83
C TYR A 402 -30.85 -5.46 1.63
N GLN A 403 -30.03 -4.56 1.08
CA GLN A 403 -29.66 -3.31 1.75
C GLN A 403 -30.84 -2.33 1.80
N LEU A 404 -31.65 -2.25 0.73
CA LEU A 404 -32.89 -1.46 0.72
C LEU A 404 -33.88 -2.00 1.75
N PHE A 405 -34.04 -3.33 1.82
CA PHE A 405 -34.87 -3.98 2.82
C PHE A 405 -34.37 -3.71 4.25
N CYS A 406 -33.07 -3.81 4.49
CA CYS A 406 -32.47 -3.53 5.80
C CYS A 406 -32.71 -2.08 6.23
N LYS A 407 -32.59 -1.12 5.31
CA LYS A 407 -32.80 0.31 5.59
C LYS A 407 -34.25 0.60 5.92
N THR A 408 -35.20 0.03 5.17
CA THR A 408 -36.63 0.22 5.39
C THR A 408 -37.12 -0.48 6.67
N ASN A 409 -36.59 -1.67 6.98
CA ASN A 409 -37.02 -2.47 8.13
C ASN A 409 -36.17 -2.29 9.39
N TYR A 410 -35.25 -1.33 9.40
CA TYR A 410 -34.32 -1.08 10.50
C TYR A 410 -35.05 -0.84 11.83
N GLU A 411 -36.10 -0.01 11.85
CA GLU A 411 -36.84 0.29 13.08
C GLU A 411 -37.66 -0.89 13.59
N ALA A 412 -38.23 -1.69 12.67
CA ALA A 412 -38.94 -2.90 13.01
C ALA A 412 -37.99 -3.95 13.63
N ALA A 413 -36.80 -4.13 13.06
CA ALA A 413 -35.78 -5.00 13.62
C ALA A 413 -35.25 -4.50 14.97
N ARG A 414 -35.06 -3.18 15.12
CA ARG A 414 -34.66 -2.56 16.39
C ARG A 414 -35.71 -2.76 17.48
N ARG A 415 -37.00 -2.78 17.14
CA ARG A 415 -38.10 -3.08 18.08
C ARG A 415 -38.10 -4.55 18.49
N ARG A 416 -37.96 -5.47 17.53
CA ARG A 416 -37.83 -6.92 17.79
C ARG A 416 -36.62 -7.26 18.67
N CYS A 417 -35.51 -6.52 18.54
CA CYS A 417 -34.35 -6.64 19.43
C CYS A 417 -34.63 -6.21 20.88
N LYS A 418 -35.59 -5.29 21.10
CA LYS A 418 -35.98 -4.85 22.45
C LYS A 418 -36.95 -5.82 23.12
N GLU A 419 -37.82 -6.47 22.34
CA GLU A 419 -38.86 -7.40 22.82
C GLU A 419 -38.33 -8.81 23.10
N GLY A 420 -37.31 -9.28 22.37
CA GLY A 420 -36.73 -10.64 22.49
C GLY A 420 -35.83 -10.88 23.72
N GLY A 421 -36.22 -10.38 24.89
CA GLY A 421 -35.46 -10.33 26.14
C GLY A 421 -34.48 -11.49 26.40
N ARG A 422 -33.18 -11.17 26.39
CA ARG A 422 -32.17 -11.80 27.25
C ARG A 422 -31.56 -10.71 28.12
N ARG A 423 -31.28 -11.02 29.39
CA ARG A 423 -30.66 -10.14 30.40
C ARG A 423 -29.53 -9.30 29.77
N ARG A 424 -29.74 -8.00 29.62
CA ARG A 424 -28.77 -7.05 29.07
C ARG A 424 -28.50 -5.94 30.09
N PRO A 425 -27.24 -5.47 30.25
CA PRO A 425 -26.93 -4.43 31.20
C PRO A 425 -27.62 -3.11 30.80
N MET A 426 -28.28 -2.50 31.77
CA MET A 426 -28.92 -1.18 31.64
C MET A 426 -27.84 -0.12 31.45
N GLY A 427 -28.00 0.76 30.46
CA GLY A 427 -27.17 1.96 30.35
C GLY A 427 -27.48 2.96 31.48
N LYS A 428 -26.59 3.93 31.71
CA LYS A 428 -26.72 4.98 32.76
C LYS A 428 -28.05 5.78 32.73
N SER A 429 -28.84 5.68 31.65
CA SER A 429 -30.13 6.36 31.45
C SER A 429 -31.36 5.44 31.57
N GLY A 430 -31.19 4.18 32.02
CA GLY A 430 -32.30 3.24 32.23
C GLY A 430 -32.95 2.70 30.96
N LYS A 431 -32.37 2.93 29.77
CA LYS A 431 -32.85 2.38 28.50
C LYS A 431 -32.01 1.16 28.09
N VAL A 432 -32.67 0.12 27.57
CA VAL A 432 -32.01 -1.06 26.98
C VAL A 432 -31.18 -0.62 25.78
N LYS A 433 -29.85 -0.80 25.86
CA LYS A 433 -28.93 -0.50 24.75
C LYS A 433 -28.98 -1.66 23.76
N VAL A 434 -29.48 -1.40 22.55
CA VAL A 434 -29.45 -2.36 21.44
C VAL A 434 -28.19 -2.09 20.64
N ALA A 435 -27.29 -3.07 20.51
CA ALA A 435 -26.09 -2.91 19.71
C ALA A 435 -26.46 -2.86 18.22
N PRO A 436 -25.80 -2.03 17.39
CA PRO A 436 -26.05 -1.99 15.95
C PRO A 436 -25.95 -3.37 15.29
N ASN A 437 -25.06 -4.24 15.79
CA ASN A 437 -24.90 -5.59 15.28
C ASN A 437 -26.11 -6.50 15.57
N ASP A 438 -26.82 -6.31 16.70
CA ASP A 438 -28.04 -7.07 16.99
C ASP A 438 -29.15 -6.76 15.98
N VAL A 439 -29.32 -5.47 15.67
CA VAL A 439 -30.32 -5.02 14.68
C VAL A 439 -30.03 -5.61 13.31
N ARG A 440 -28.74 -5.68 12.95
CA ARG A 440 -28.26 -6.31 11.70
C ARG A 440 -28.56 -7.81 11.62
N VAL A 441 -28.37 -8.55 12.71
CA VAL A 441 -28.69 -9.98 12.77
C VAL A 441 -30.20 -10.20 12.62
N VAL A 442 -31.01 -9.37 13.26
CA VAL A 442 -32.47 -9.45 13.17
C VAL A 442 -32.99 -9.05 11.79
N THR A 443 -32.49 -7.97 11.16
CA THR A 443 -32.87 -7.63 9.78
C THR A 443 -32.46 -8.72 8.79
N SER A 444 -31.30 -9.37 8.99
CA SER A 444 -30.87 -10.51 8.16
C SER A 444 -31.84 -11.70 8.25
N LYS A 445 -32.29 -12.00 9.47
CA LYS A 445 -33.30 -13.04 9.70
C LYS A 445 -34.65 -12.68 9.06
N MET A 446 -35.09 -11.42 9.21
CA MET A 446 -36.30 -10.91 8.57
C MET A 446 -36.24 -11.03 7.04
N TRP A 447 -35.08 -10.78 6.42
CA TRP A 447 -34.92 -10.95 4.98
C TRP A 447 -35.08 -12.42 4.56
N LYS A 448 -34.45 -13.36 5.29
CA LYS A 448 -34.53 -14.80 5.00
C LYS A 448 -35.94 -15.37 5.15
N GLU A 449 -36.72 -14.82 6.09
CA GLU A 449 -38.12 -15.21 6.36
C GLU A 449 -39.14 -14.52 5.45
N ALA A 450 -38.77 -13.41 4.79
CA ALA A 450 -39.68 -12.67 3.91
C ALA A 450 -40.08 -13.50 2.67
N THR A 451 -41.36 -13.42 2.30
CA THR A 451 -41.88 -14.13 1.12
C THR A 451 -41.39 -13.50 -0.19
N PRO A 452 -41.43 -14.20 -1.32
CA PRO A 452 -41.08 -13.63 -2.62
C PRO A 452 -41.85 -12.35 -2.96
N GLU A 453 -43.13 -12.26 -2.55
CA GLU A 453 -43.97 -11.09 -2.74
C GLU A 453 -43.51 -9.88 -1.91
N GLU A 454 -42.96 -10.12 -0.71
CA GLU A 454 -42.42 -9.07 0.18
C GLU A 454 -41.04 -8.58 -0.28
N ARG A 455 -40.26 -9.43 -0.96
CA ARG A 455 -38.93 -9.07 -1.50
C ARG A 455 -39.00 -8.32 -2.83
N LYS A 456 -40.00 -8.63 -3.66
CA LYS A 456 -40.18 -8.10 -5.02
C LYS A 456 -40.07 -6.57 -5.14
N PRO A 457 -40.68 -5.74 -4.27
CA PRO A 457 -40.55 -4.28 -4.36
C PRO A 457 -39.11 -3.76 -4.16
N PHE A 458 -38.30 -4.49 -3.38
CA PHE A 458 -36.90 -4.14 -3.14
C PHE A 458 -35.99 -4.61 -4.27
N GLU A 459 -36.30 -5.77 -4.86
CA GLU A 459 -35.63 -6.30 -6.05
C GLU A 459 -35.87 -5.41 -7.27
N ASP A 460 -37.13 -4.99 -7.50
CA ASP A 460 -37.49 -4.08 -8.59
C ASP A 460 -36.80 -2.72 -8.45
N ARG A 461 -36.73 -2.18 -7.22
CA ARG A 461 -36.05 -0.91 -6.94
C ARG A 461 -34.52 -1.02 -7.10
N ALA A 462 -33.92 -2.14 -6.69
CA ALA A 462 -32.50 -2.39 -6.90
C ALA A 462 -32.17 -2.54 -8.39
N ALA A 463 -33.03 -3.22 -9.15
CA ALA A 463 -32.89 -3.34 -10.60
C ALA A 463 -33.00 -1.99 -11.31
N LEU A 464 -33.94 -1.13 -10.91
CA LEU A 464 -34.08 0.23 -11.45
C LEU A 464 -32.85 1.08 -11.15
N GLN A 465 -32.36 1.11 -9.90
CA GLN A 465 -31.15 1.85 -9.51
C GLN A 465 -29.91 1.37 -10.27
N LYS A 466 -29.80 0.05 -10.50
CA LYS A 466 -28.71 -0.51 -11.32
C LYS A 466 -28.81 -0.04 -12.77
N LYS A 467 -30.01 0.03 -13.33
CA LYS A 467 -30.24 0.51 -14.70
C LYS A 467 -29.88 1.99 -14.85
N GLU A 468 -30.36 2.84 -13.94
CA GLU A 468 -30.05 4.28 -13.92
C GLU A 468 -28.54 4.54 -13.78
N TYR A 469 -27.85 3.77 -12.92
CA TYR A 469 -26.41 3.87 -12.77
C TYR A 469 -25.65 3.49 -14.05
N MET A 470 -26.05 2.41 -14.73
CA MET A 470 -25.44 2.00 -15.99
C MET A 470 -25.65 3.04 -17.11
N GLU A 471 -26.83 3.66 -17.16
CA GLU A 471 -27.11 4.75 -18.10
C GLU A 471 -26.27 6.00 -17.79
N ALA A 472 -26.13 6.37 -16.51
CA ALA A 472 -25.26 7.47 -16.08
C ALA A 472 -23.79 7.19 -16.37
N LEU A 473 -23.32 5.94 -16.20
CA LEU A 473 -21.95 5.54 -16.50
C LEU A 473 -21.65 5.67 -17.99
N LYS A 474 -22.55 5.18 -18.85
CA LYS A 474 -22.43 5.30 -20.30
C LYS A 474 -22.40 6.76 -20.76
N ARG A 475 -23.21 7.62 -20.14
CA ARG A 475 -23.18 9.06 -20.41
C ARG A 475 -21.85 9.68 -19.99
N TRP A 476 -21.37 9.36 -18.79
CA TRP A 476 -20.09 9.84 -18.29
C TRP A 476 -18.91 9.40 -19.17
N GLU A 477 -18.87 8.15 -19.64
CA GLU A 477 -17.83 7.68 -20.56
C GLU A 477 -17.78 8.52 -21.85
N GLY A 478 -18.95 8.86 -22.39
CA GLY A 478 -19.07 9.76 -23.55
C GLY A 478 -18.58 11.17 -23.25
N ASP A 479 -19.06 11.77 -22.16
CA ASP A 479 -18.70 13.13 -21.76
C ASP A 479 -17.22 13.27 -21.40
N ALA A 480 -16.65 12.26 -20.73
CA ALA A 480 -15.24 12.19 -20.37
C ALA A 480 -14.35 12.06 -21.61
N LYS A 481 -14.71 11.20 -22.56
CA LYS A 481 -13.98 11.07 -23.84
C LYS A 481 -14.02 12.37 -24.64
N ALA A 482 -15.18 13.02 -24.72
CA ALA A 482 -15.32 14.31 -25.40
C ALA A 482 -14.55 15.44 -24.69
N TRP A 483 -14.36 15.36 -23.37
CA TRP A 483 -13.49 16.27 -22.62
C TRP A 483 -12.01 16.00 -22.92
N ASP A 484 -11.57 14.74 -22.90
CA ASP A 484 -10.18 14.34 -23.18
C ASP A 484 -9.75 14.73 -24.62
N GLU A 485 -10.65 14.60 -25.60
CA GLU A 485 -10.42 15.07 -26.97
C GLU A 485 -10.26 16.59 -27.05
N ARG A 486 -11.13 17.35 -26.37
CA ARG A 486 -11.06 18.82 -26.32
C ARG A 486 -9.81 19.31 -25.57
N TYR A 487 -9.44 18.66 -24.47
CA TYR A 487 -8.22 18.92 -23.73
C TYR A 487 -6.99 18.85 -24.65
N GLY A 488 -6.90 17.79 -25.46
CA GLY A 488 -5.79 17.62 -26.40
C GLY A 488 -5.71 18.71 -27.49
N VAL A 489 -6.85 19.30 -27.89
CA VAL A 489 -6.88 20.42 -28.85
C VAL A 489 -6.44 21.72 -28.18
N VAL A 490 -7.06 22.07 -27.05
CA VAL A 490 -6.80 23.33 -26.34
C VAL A 490 -5.37 23.38 -25.79
N ARG A 491 -4.86 22.26 -25.26
CA ARG A 491 -3.46 22.15 -24.82
C ARG A 491 -2.49 22.42 -25.96
N LYS A 492 -2.72 21.85 -27.14
CA LYS A 492 -1.88 22.07 -28.34
C LYS A 492 -1.94 23.51 -28.86
N GLU A 493 -3.05 24.21 -28.68
CA GLU A 493 -3.16 25.62 -29.03
C GLU A 493 -2.41 26.49 -28.03
N TRP A 494 -2.59 26.24 -26.72
CA TRP A 494 -1.90 26.96 -25.66
C TRP A 494 -0.37 26.79 -25.73
N GLU A 495 0.12 25.57 -26.02
CA GLU A 495 1.55 25.28 -26.22
C GLU A 495 2.17 26.00 -27.44
N LYS A 496 1.36 26.46 -28.41
CA LYS A 496 1.87 27.29 -29.54
C LYS A 496 2.13 28.72 -29.11
N ASP A 497 1.27 29.25 -28.24
CA ASP A 497 1.32 30.64 -27.79
C ASP A 497 2.20 30.82 -26.55
N HIS A 498 2.43 29.75 -25.78
CA HIS A 498 3.24 29.73 -24.58
C HIS A 498 4.35 28.69 -24.75
N VAL A 499 5.51 29.14 -25.26
CA VAL A 499 6.68 28.30 -25.42
C VAL A 499 7.48 28.28 -24.12
N LEU A 500 7.66 27.11 -23.53
CA LEU A 500 8.53 26.92 -22.36
C LEU A 500 10.00 27.15 -22.77
N VAL A 501 10.62 28.21 -22.26
CA VAL A 501 12.04 28.51 -22.46
C VAL A 501 12.83 28.11 -21.22
N LEU A 502 13.82 27.24 -21.39
CA LEU A 502 14.70 26.77 -20.32
C LEU A 502 16.12 27.32 -20.58
N ASP A 503 16.85 27.72 -19.53
CA ASP A 503 18.10 28.51 -19.62
C ASP A 503 19.27 27.85 -20.40
N ASP A 504 19.13 26.60 -20.84
CA ASP A 504 20.11 25.92 -21.69
C ASP A 504 20.17 26.49 -23.12
N ASP A 505 19.20 27.30 -23.55
CA ASP A 505 19.09 27.88 -24.91
C ASP A 505 19.78 29.25 -25.10
N LEU A 506 20.40 29.84 -24.06
CA LEU A 506 21.03 31.18 -24.11
C LEU A 506 22.56 31.20 -23.92
N GLY A 507 23.21 30.05 -23.76
CA GLY A 507 24.65 29.94 -23.51
C GLY A 507 25.49 29.68 -24.76
N GLY A 508 25.52 30.62 -25.72
CA GLY A 508 26.27 30.41 -26.96
C GLY A 508 26.57 31.66 -27.78
N ALA A 509 27.02 32.76 -27.14
CA ALA A 509 27.56 33.90 -27.87
C ALA A 509 28.68 34.57 -27.04
N GLY A 510 29.93 34.18 -27.31
CA GLY A 510 31.08 34.76 -26.63
C GLY A 510 32.42 34.12 -27.00
N ALA A 511 32.77 34.09 -28.29
CA ALA A 511 34.16 33.99 -28.74
C ALA A 511 34.28 34.54 -30.17
N VAL A 512 35.09 35.58 -30.32
CA VAL A 512 35.50 36.19 -31.59
C VAL A 512 36.89 35.63 -31.92
N ASP A 513 37.07 35.00 -33.09
CA ASP A 513 38.15 35.37 -34.02
C ASP A 513 38.01 34.69 -35.41
N GLY A 514 38.24 35.51 -36.45
CA GLY A 514 38.94 35.21 -37.71
C GLY A 514 38.48 34.12 -38.69
N GLY A 515 37.93 34.53 -39.85
CA GLY A 515 38.38 33.96 -41.13
C GLY A 515 37.36 33.42 -42.14
N ILE A 516 36.89 34.31 -43.04
CA ILE A 516 36.64 34.12 -44.50
C ILE A 516 35.63 33.05 -44.97
N GLY A 517 34.40 33.51 -45.29
CA GLY A 517 33.85 33.48 -46.66
C GLY A 517 33.04 32.26 -47.17
N LYS A 518 31.70 32.36 -47.15
CA LYS A 518 30.83 32.35 -48.37
C LYS A 518 29.33 32.52 -48.05
N GLU A 519 28.66 33.28 -48.91
CA GLU A 519 27.28 33.77 -48.82
C GLU A 519 26.16 32.74 -49.09
N LYS A 520 25.07 32.91 -48.33
CA LYS A 520 23.62 32.92 -48.67
C LYS A 520 22.96 31.71 -49.38
N LYS A 521 21.91 31.15 -48.75
CA LYS A 521 20.47 31.48 -48.96
C LYS A 521 19.54 30.49 -48.22
N GLY A 522 18.45 31.00 -47.63
CA GLY A 522 17.16 30.29 -47.60
C GLY A 522 16.56 29.89 -46.24
N LYS A 523 15.61 30.70 -45.75
CA LYS A 523 14.63 30.37 -44.69
C LYS A 523 13.70 29.21 -45.11
N ARG A 524 13.37 28.29 -44.19
CA ARG A 524 11.99 27.89 -43.82
C ARG A 524 11.93 26.78 -42.74
N GLY A 525 11.30 27.12 -41.61
CA GLY A 525 10.22 26.36 -40.96
C GLY A 525 10.42 24.90 -40.53
N ARG A 526 10.52 24.70 -39.21
CA ARG A 526 10.37 23.44 -38.45
C ARG A 526 9.15 22.61 -38.86
N ARG A 527 9.30 21.27 -38.80
CA ARG A 527 8.25 20.34 -38.36
C ARG A 527 8.88 19.26 -37.48
N ARG A 528 8.78 19.39 -36.15
CA ARG A 528 9.09 18.31 -35.22
C ARG A 528 7.95 17.30 -35.32
N VAL A 529 8.27 16.09 -35.79
CA VAL A 529 7.36 14.95 -35.79
C VAL A 529 7.31 14.40 -34.36
N LEU A 530 6.10 14.18 -33.86
CA LEU A 530 5.83 13.41 -32.64
C LEU A 530 6.40 12.00 -32.84
N GLU A 531 7.45 11.65 -32.11
CA GLU A 531 7.94 10.28 -32.06
C GLU A 531 6.88 9.40 -31.38
N ARG A 532 6.29 8.52 -32.20
CA ARG A 532 5.60 7.33 -31.73
C ARG A 532 6.63 6.45 -31.03
N VAL A 533 6.37 6.10 -29.78
CA VAL A 533 7.06 5.02 -29.08
C VAL A 533 6.76 3.73 -29.85
N GLY A 534 7.74 3.29 -30.65
CA GLY A 534 7.71 2.06 -31.43
C GLY A 534 8.12 0.87 -30.57
N THR A 535 7.26 -0.14 -30.59
CA THR A 535 7.49 -1.54 -30.23
C THR A 535 8.83 -2.06 -30.77
N TYR A 536 9.66 -2.67 -29.93
CA TYR A 536 10.88 -3.37 -30.34
C TYR A 536 10.69 -4.88 -30.17
N ALA A 537 10.43 -5.55 -31.29
CA ALA A 537 10.72 -6.94 -31.53
C ALA A 537 11.17 -7.06 -33.00
N GLU A 538 12.27 -7.79 -33.20
CA GLU A 538 12.88 -8.24 -34.47
C GLU A 538 13.66 -7.14 -35.25
N SER A 539 14.89 -7.32 -35.72
CA SER A 539 15.58 -8.54 -36.17
C SER A 539 17.12 -8.36 -36.20
N GLU A 540 17.76 -9.50 -36.44
CA GLU A 540 19.16 -9.86 -36.58
C GLU A 540 20.04 -9.00 -37.52
N GLU A 541 21.33 -8.95 -37.18
CA GLU A 541 22.54 -9.07 -38.03
C GLU A 541 23.64 -8.07 -37.64
N SER A 542 24.72 -8.56 -37.02
CA SER A 542 26.08 -8.36 -37.56
C SER A 542 27.12 -9.12 -36.73
N ASP A 543 27.94 -9.85 -37.48
CA ASP A 543 29.11 -10.60 -37.09
C ASP A 543 30.13 -9.78 -36.29
N VAL A 544 30.74 -10.41 -35.28
CA VAL A 544 32.16 -10.18 -34.97
C VAL A 544 32.82 -11.52 -34.62
N GLU A 545 33.80 -11.86 -35.45
CA GLU A 545 34.67 -13.03 -35.38
C GLU A 545 35.48 -13.14 -34.08
N VAL A 546 35.74 -14.39 -33.72
CA VAL A 546 36.75 -14.84 -32.78
C VAL A 546 38.11 -14.87 -33.47
N GLY A 547 39.16 -14.35 -32.82
CA GLY A 547 40.53 -14.43 -33.33
C GLY A 547 41.62 -14.32 -32.26
N ARG A 548 41.89 -15.47 -31.62
CA ARG A 548 43.06 -15.85 -30.78
C ARG A 548 43.34 -15.13 -29.46
#